data_AF-A0A7W6JAC1-F1
#
_entry.id   AF-A0A7W6JAC1-F1
#
_cell.length_a   1.000
_cell.length_b   1.000
_cell.length_c   1.000
_cell.angle_alpha   90.00
_cell.angle_beta   90.00
_cell.angle_gamma   90.00
#
_symmetry.space_group_name_H-M   'P 1'
#
loop_
_entity.id
_entity.type
_entity.pdbx_description
1 polymer ?
#
loop_
_entity_poly.entity_id
_entity_poly.type
_entity_poly.pdbx_seq_one_letter_code
_entity_poly.pdbx_strand_id
1 'polypeptide(L)' 'MRSESPVYDDPFNFMIELLDDNGKAVEALGGANNGIAAKRAFESLVEQYGPGAVICIRQRGRVLRTLAGAMRPDRS' A
#
# COMPACT_ATOMS: atom_id res chain seq x y z
N MET A 1 30.88 -2.21 1.34
CA MET A 1 29.56 -2.30 2.02
C MET A 1 28.53 -1.68 1.10
N ARG A 2 27.70 -2.46 0.42
CA ARG A 2 26.52 -1.91 -0.27
C ARG A 2 25.48 -1.71 0.81
N SER A 3 25.29 -0.47 1.23
CA SER A 3 24.13 -0.11 2.03
C SER A 3 22.92 -0.38 1.15
N GLU A 4 22.17 -1.44 1.45
CA GLU A 4 20.83 -1.62 0.90
C GLU A 4 20.02 -0.43 1.39
N SER A 5 19.92 0.60 0.55
CA SER A 5 18.96 1.66 0.78
C SER A 5 17.60 0.99 0.90
N PRO A 6 16.85 1.20 1.99
CA PRO A 6 15.55 0.58 2.14
C PRO A 6 14.70 0.91 0.90
N VAL A 7 14.02 -0.09 0.34
CA VAL A 7 13.14 0.01 -0.85
C VAL A 7 12.20 1.23 -0.77
N TYR A 8 11.93 1.70 0.45
CA TYR A 8 11.22 2.90 0.83
C TYR A 8 11.71 4.24 0.24
N ASP A 9 12.99 4.36 -0.13
CA ASP A 9 13.57 5.62 -0.64
C ASP A 9 13.76 5.66 -2.16
N ASP A 10 13.31 4.62 -2.87
CA ASP A 10 13.41 4.56 -4.32
C ASP A 10 12.37 5.50 -4.97
N PRO A 11 12.80 6.52 -5.75
CA PRO A 11 11.89 7.46 -6.41
C PRO A 11 11.08 6.81 -7.54
N PHE A 12 11.45 5.63 -8.02
CA PHE A 12 10.79 4.93 -9.12
C PHE A 12 9.86 3.81 -8.65
N ASN A 13 9.94 3.42 -7.37
CA ASN A 13 9.10 2.36 -6.82
C ASN A 13 7.96 2.93 -5.95
N PHE A 14 6.76 2.44 -6.23
CA PHE A 14 5.57 2.62 -5.44
C PHE A 14 5.47 1.45 -4.46
N MET A 15 5.25 1.73 -3.18
CA MET A 15 5.06 0.75 -2.11
C MET A 15 3.61 0.79 -1.64
N ILE A 16 2.99 -0.36 -1.45
CA ILE A 16 1.64 -0.47 -0.89
C ILE A 16 1.76 -1.13 0.48
N GLU A 17 1.14 -0.53 1.50
CA GLU A 17 1.26 -0.96 2.89
C GLU A 17 -0.09 -0.99 3.57
N LEU A 18 -0.24 -1.92 4.52
CA LEU A 18 -1.31 -1.92 5.51
C LEU A 18 -0.89 -1.08 6.72
N LEU A 19 -1.80 -0.23 7.20
CA LEU A 19 -1.61 0.61 8.37
C LEU A 19 -2.41 0.08 9.57
N ASP A 20 -1.87 0.28 10.77
CA ASP A 20 -2.62 0.12 12.02
C ASP A 20 -3.50 1.34 12.35
N ASP A 21 -4.23 1.26 13.47
CA ASP A 21 -5.08 2.32 13.99
C ASP A 21 -4.33 3.63 14.32
N ASN A 22 -3.00 3.58 14.45
CA ASN A 22 -2.13 4.74 14.67
C ASN A 22 -1.55 5.31 13.37
N GLY A 23 -1.95 4.77 12.20
CA GLY A 23 -1.43 5.17 10.89
C GLY A 23 -0.01 4.70 10.61
N LYS A 24 0.52 3.76 11.41
CA LYS A 24 1.85 3.18 11.21
C LYS A 24 1.75 1.97 10.28
N ALA A 25 2.69 1.85 9.34
CA ALA A 25 2.78 0.67 8.50
C ALA A 25 3.07 -0.58 9.37
N VAL A 26 2.18 -1.57 9.27
CA VAL A 26 2.31 -2.87 9.93
C VAL A 26 2.80 -3.94 8.97
N GLU A 27 2.43 -3.85 7.69
CA GLU A 27 2.80 -4.85 6.67
C GLU A 27 2.97 -4.19 5.29
N ALA A 28 4.00 -4.59 4.55
CA ALA A 28 4.19 -4.22 3.15
C ALA A 28 3.50 -5.25 2.25
N LEU A 29 2.47 -4.82 1.52
CA LEU A 29 1.63 -5.69 0.68
C LEU A 29 2.19 -5.88 -0.73
N GLY A 30 2.97 -4.92 -1.22
CA GLY A 30 3.58 -5.03 -2.53
C GLY A 30 4.32 -3.78 -2.98
N GLY A 31 4.94 -3.89 -4.15
CA GLY A 31 5.63 -2.79 -4.81
C GLY A 31 5.47 -2.85 -6.33
N ALA A 32 5.53 -1.69 -6.97
CA ALA A 32 5.50 -1.58 -8.42
C ALA A 32 6.37 -0.41 -8.89
N ASN A 33 7.07 -0.57 -10.00
CA ASN A 33 7.90 0.48 -10.62
C ASN A 33 7.12 1.36 -11.64
N ASN A 34 5.81 1.17 -11.71
CA ASN A 34 4.92 1.84 -12.66
C ASN A 34 3.64 2.29 -11.95
N GLY A 35 3.26 3.56 -12.11
CA GLY A 35 2.11 4.14 -11.41
C GLY A 35 0.76 3.52 -11.77
N ILE A 36 0.58 3.04 -13.01
CA ILE A 36 -0.66 2.36 -13.43
C ILE A 36 -0.78 0.99 -12.76
N ALA A 37 0.31 0.22 -12.74
CA ALA A 37 0.33 -1.07 -12.07
C ALA A 37 0.13 -0.91 -10.55
N ALA A 38 0.81 0.07 -9.95
CA ALA A 38 0.67 0.38 -8.53
C ALA A 38 -0.77 0.78 -8.17
N LYS A 39 -1.40 1.63 -8.98
CA LYS A 39 -2.80 2.03 -8.79
C LYS A 39 -3.75 0.83 -8.84
N ARG A 40 -3.61 -0.03 -9.86
CA ARG A 40 -4.47 -1.22 -10.01
C ARG A 40 -4.30 -2.21 -8.85
N ALA A 41 -3.06 -2.45 -8.44
CA ALA A 41 -2.76 -3.30 -7.29
C ALA A 41 -3.34 -2.71 -6.00
N PHE A 42 -3.17 -1.41 -5.79
CA PHE A 42 -3.73 -0.70 -4.62
C PHE A 42 -5.25 -0.80 -4.57
N GLU A 43 -5.96 -0.51 -5.66
CA GLU A 43 -7.43 -0.62 -5.73
C GLU A 43 -7.89 -2.06 -5.47
N SER A 44 -7.22 -3.05 -6.10
CA SER A 44 -7.56 -4.46 -5.89
C SER A 44 -7.33 -4.92 -4.44
N LEU A 45 -6.28 -4.45 -3.78
CA LEU A 45 -6.02 -4.74 -2.37
C LEU A 45 -7.07 -4.07 -1.47
N VAL A 46 -7.44 -2.83 -1.74
CA VAL A 46 -8.51 -2.13 -1.01
C VAL A 46 -9.85 -2.88 -1.09
N GLU A 47 -10.17 -3.49 -2.23
CA GLU A 47 -11.36 -4.34 -2.40
C GLU A 47 -11.25 -5.72 -1.71
N GLN A 48 -10.04 -6.18 -1.42
CA GLN A 48 -9.79 -7.48 -0.80
C GLN A 48 -9.87 -7.42 0.73
N TYR A 49 -9.42 -6.32 1.32
CA TYR A 49 -9.38 -6.14 2.76
C TYR A 49 -10.69 -5.58 3.32
N GLY A 50 -11.01 -5.96 4.55
CA GLY A 50 -12.24 -5.53 5.24
C GLY A 50 -12.23 -4.06 5.69
N PRO A 51 -13.37 -3.55 6.19
CA PRO A 51 -13.58 -2.12 6.47
C PRO A 51 -12.69 -1.53 7.57
N GLY A 52 -12.05 -2.36 8.39
CA GLY A 52 -11.09 -1.93 9.41
C GLY A 52 -9.65 -1.82 8.90
N ALA A 53 -9.36 -2.32 7.71
CA ALA A 53 -8.02 -2.26 7.15
C ALA A 53 -7.78 -0.92 6.47
N VAL A 54 -6.71 -0.23 6.83
CA VAL A 54 -6.31 1.01 6.16
C VAL A 54 -5.12 0.72 5.27
N ILE A 55 -5.28 0.86 3.96
CA ILE A 55 -4.21 0.60 2.99
C ILE A 55 -3.71 1.92 2.44
N CYS A 56 -2.40 2.07 2.32
CA CYS A 56 -1.77 3.25 1.74
C CYS A 56 -0.82 2.88 0.60
N ILE A 57 -0.67 3.82 -0.34
CA ILE A 57 0.35 3.76 -1.39
C ILE A 57 1.33 4.92 -1.19
N ARG A 58 2.61 4.59 -1.18
CA ARG A 58 3.73 5.51 -0.98
C ARG A 58 4.68 5.50 -2.16
N GLN A 59 5.42 6.60 -2.30
CA GLN A 59 6.57 6.69 -3.19
C GLN A 59 7.59 7.60 -2.53
N ARG A 60 8.85 7.17 -2.45
CA ARG A 60 9.95 7.96 -1.85
C ARG A 60 9.61 8.46 -0.44
N GLY A 61 9.11 7.55 0.41
CA GLY A 61 8.65 7.84 1.77
C GLY A 61 7.37 8.68 1.90
N ARG A 62 6.82 9.25 0.82
CA ARG A 62 5.61 10.08 0.85
C ARG A 62 4.36 9.26 0.61
N VAL A 63 3.33 9.46 1.44
CA VAL A 63 1.99 8.92 1.20
C VAL A 63 1.36 9.66 0.02
N LEU A 64 1.01 8.92 -1.03
CA LEU A 64 0.31 9.46 -2.18
C LEU A 64 -1.21 9.36 -1.99
N ARG A 65 -1.66 8.25 -1.41
CA ARG A 65 -3.07 7.99 -1.12
C ARG A 65 -3.23 6.97 0.00
N THR A 66 -4.32 7.10 0.73
CA THR A 66 -4.78 6.15 1.75
C THR A 66 -6.27 5.88 1.54
N LEU A 67 -6.69 4.62 1.63
CA LEU A 67 -8.09 4.22 1.57
C LEU A 67 -8.37 3.17 2.65
N ALA A 68 -9.57 3.23 3.23
CA ALA A 68 -10.09 2.13 4.02
C ALA A 68 -10.54 1.00 3.08
N GLY A 69 -10.28 -0.24 3.48
CA GLY A 69 -10.77 -1.43 2.80
C GLY A 69 -12.28 -1.37 2.61
N ALA A 70 -12.78 -1.87 1.50
CA ALA A 70 -14.22 -1.89 1.27
C ALA A 70 -14.86 -3.02 2.10
N MET A 71 -16.08 -2.77 2.62
CA MET A 71 -16.91 -3.86 3.13
C MET A 71 -17.23 -4.76 1.93
N ARG A 72 -16.62 -5.95 1.85
CA ARG A 72 -17.10 -6.97 0.91
C ARG A 72 -18.54 -7.27 1.32
N PRO A 73 -19.56 -7.06 0.45
CA PRO A 73 -20.84 -7.68 0.70
C PRO A 73 -20.57 -9.17 0.77
N ASP A 74 -20.99 -9.76 1.88
CA ASP A 74 -20.83 -11.18 2.19
C ASP A 74 -21.06 -12.01 0.93
N ARG A 75 -20.00 -12.67 0.43
CA ARG A 75 -20.14 -13.62 -0.68
C ARG A 75 -20.72 -14.91 -0.06
N SER A 76 -22.02 -14.88 0.21
CA SER A 76 -22.86 -16.06 0.39
C SER A 76 -23.27 -16.64 -0.96
#